data_AF-A0A4P5TVJ9-F1
#
_entry.id   AF-A0A4P5TVJ9-F1
#
_cell.length_a   1.000
_cell.length_b   1.000
_cell.length_c   1.000
_cell.angle_alpha   90.00
_cell.angle_beta   90.00
_cell.angle_gamma   90.00
#
_symmetry.space_group_name_H-M   'P 1'
#
loop_
_entity.id
_entity.type
_entity.pdbx_description
1 polymer ?
#
loop_
_entity_poly.entity_id
_entity_poly.type
_entity_poly.pdbx_seq_one_letter_code
_entity_poly.pdbx_strand_id
1 'polypeptide(L)'
;MNLWQNISYFGVMSAYGALWLGGFHSAKNKLSIYFLTGSMISTAIAFVISTQTYNLLSGTFPDITIKESIQTGWEYLPQSFIYTMSYLLAYWGIHSLFKSQFVSQKATSL
;
A
#
# COMPACT_ATOMS: atom_id res chain seq x y z
N MET A 1 5.40 -24.36 3.69
CA MET A 1 4.74 -23.69 2.55
C MET A 1 4.66 -24.69 1.41
N ASN A 2 3.48 -24.95 0.86
CA ASN A 2 3.32 -25.85 -0.29
C ASN A 2 3.66 -25.11 -1.61
N LEU A 3 3.76 -25.84 -2.73
CA LEU A 3 4.13 -25.26 -4.04
C LEU A 3 3.20 -24.12 -4.46
N TRP A 4 1.89 -24.30 -4.27
CA TRP A 4 0.86 -23.32 -4.63
C TRP A 4 0.97 -22.03 -3.80
N GLN A 5 1.25 -22.15 -2.51
CA GLN A 5 1.54 -21.01 -1.64
C GLN A 5 2.78 -20.24 -2.10
N ASN A 6 3.85 -20.93 -2.51
CA ASN A 6 5.05 -20.28 -3.07
C ASN A 6 4.73 -19.51 -4.37
N ILE A 7 3.89 -20.07 -5.25
CA ILE A 7 3.47 -19.39 -6.48
C ILE A 7 2.67 -18.13 -6.14
N SER A 8 1.73 -18.20 -5.20
CA SER A 8 0.96 -17.03 -4.77
C SER A 8 1.82 -15.91 -4.16
N TYR A 9 2.96 -16.27 -3.57
CA TYR A 9 3.87 -15.32 -2.94
C TYR A 9 4.55 -14.35 -3.95
N PHE A 10 4.65 -14.74 -5.22
CA PHE A 10 5.07 -13.81 -6.29
C PHE A 10 4.12 -12.62 -6.44
N GLY A 11 2.84 -12.80 -6.13
CA GLY A 11 1.87 -11.72 -6.08
C GLY A 11 2.22 -10.68 -5.01
N VAL A 12 2.69 -11.13 -3.84
CA VAL A 12 3.15 -10.24 -2.77
C VAL A 12 4.36 -9.42 -3.22
N MET A 13 5.33 -10.05 -3.88
CA MET A 13 6.48 -9.31 -4.45
C MET A 13 6.04 -8.24 -5.46
N SER A 14 5.08 -8.58 -6.32
CA SER A 14 4.53 -7.66 -7.31
C SER A 14 3.75 -6.51 -6.67
N ALA A 15 3.01 -6.79 -5.58
CA ALA A 15 2.30 -5.79 -4.78
C ALA A 15 3.27 -4.79 -4.12
N TYR A 16 4.38 -5.26 -3.54
CA TYR A 16 5.43 -4.38 -3.02
C TYR A 16 6.08 -3.53 -4.11
N GLY A 17 6.28 -4.09 -5.31
CA GLY A 17 6.73 -3.32 -6.47
C GLY A 17 5.79 -2.17 -6.82
N ALA A 18 4.48 -2.40 -6.81
CA ALA A 18 3.47 -1.36 -7.06
C ALA A 18 3.50 -0.26 -5.98
N LEU A 19 3.61 -0.63 -4.69
CA LEU A 19 3.75 0.33 -3.60
C LEU A 19 5.02 1.18 -3.73
N TRP A 20 6.15 0.54 -4.06
CA TRP A 20 7.41 1.24 -4.26
C TRP A 20 7.34 2.22 -5.43
N LEU A 21 6.76 1.84 -6.56
CA LEU A 21 6.55 2.72 -7.71
C LEU A 21 5.66 3.92 -7.37
N GLY A 22 4.60 3.70 -6.57
CA GLY A 22 3.75 4.76 -6.05
C GLY A 22 4.53 5.77 -5.23
N GLY A 23 5.27 5.29 -4.22
CA GLY A 23 6.12 6.14 -3.38
C GLY A 23 7.21 6.87 -4.16
N PHE A 24 7.86 6.20 -5.10
CA PHE A 24 8.88 6.78 -5.97
C PHE A 24 8.32 7.92 -6.83
N HIS A 25 7.13 7.73 -7.41
CA HIS A 25 6.46 8.77 -8.19
C HIS A 25 6.04 9.96 -7.31
N SER A 26 5.48 9.68 -6.12
CA SER A 26 5.09 10.73 -5.17
C SER A 26 6.30 11.54 -4.68
N ALA A 27 7.46 10.92 -4.44
CA ALA A 27 8.67 11.60 -3.97
C ALA A 27 9.25 12.61 -4.97
N LYS A 28 9.02 12.42 -6.28
CA LYS A 28 9.45 13.36 -7.32
C LYS A 28 8.64 14.65 -7.34
N ASN A 29 7.47 14.66 -6.71
CA ASN A 29 6.54 15.78 -6.74
C ASN A 29 6.47 16.46 -5.37
N LYS A 30 6.55 17.80 -5.33
CA LYS A 30 6.49 18.56 -4.06
C LYS A 30 5.08 18.69 -3.49
N LEU A 31 4.04 18.43 -4.29
CA LEU A 31 2.65 18.66 -3.89
C LEU A 31 2.10 17.45 -3.10
N SER A 32 1.59 17.70 -1.90
CA SER A 32 1.07 16.66 -1.00
C SER A 32 -0.09 15.84 -1.60
N ILE A 33 -0.81 16.38 -2.59
CA ILE A 33 -1.89 15.64 -3.26
C ILE A 33 -1.36 14.39 -3.99
N TYR A 34 -0.17 14.45 -4.60
CA TYR A 34 0.44 13.33 -5.32
C TYR A 34 0.92 12.24 -4.37
N PHE A 35 1.26 12.62 -3.14
CA PHE A 35 1.53 11.65 -2.08
C PHE A 35 0.27 10.91 -1.67
N LEU A 36 -0.84 11.62 -1.42
CA LEU A 36 -2.10 11.01 -1.04
C LEU A 36 -2.67 10.13 -2.16
N THR A 37 -2.85 10.68 -3.36
CA THR A 37 -3.45 9.96 -4.50
C THR A 37 -2.54 8.83 -4.98
N GLY A 38 -1.22 9.04 -5.04
CA GLY A 38 -0.25 8.00 -5.39
C GLY A 38 -0.25 6.84 -4.39
N SER A 39 -0.38 7.15 -3.09
CA SER A 39 -0.50 6.12 -2.06
C SER A 39 -1.81 5.35 -2.16
N MET A 40 -2.94 6.03 -2.38
CA MET A 40 -4.24 5.36 -2.54
C MET A 40 -4.27 4.46 -3.77
N ILE A 41 -3.79 4.94 -4.92
CA ILE A 41 -3.76 4.17 -6.17
C ILE A 41 -2.83 2.95 -6.03
N SER A 42 -1.63 3.15 -5.50
CA SER A 42 -0.69 2.04 -5.31
C SER A 42 -1.20 1.02 -4.29
N THR A 43 -1.88 1.45 -3.22
CA THR A 43 -2.55 0.56 -2.26
C THR A 43 -3.65 -0.26 -2.94
N ALA A 44 -4.48 0.36 -3.78
CA ALA A 44 -5.53 -0.33 -4.53
C ALA A 44 -4.95 -1.41 -5.45
N ILE A 45 -3.90 -1.06 -6.21
CA ILE A 45 -3.23 -1.98 -7.13
C ILE A 45 -2.58 -3.13 -6.35
N ALA A 46 -1.83 -2.80 -5.29
CA ALA A 46 -1.18 -3.79 -4.45
C ALA A 46 -2.19 -4.76 -3.83
N PHE A 47 -3.31 -4.23 -3.35
CA PHE A 47 -4.42 -5.01 -2.82
C PHE A 47 -5.01 -5.98 -3.85
N VAL A 48 -5.29 -5.49 -5.06
CA VAL A 48 -5.84 -6.34 -6.13
C VAL A 48 -4.83 -7.44 -6.48
N ILE A 49 -3.56 -7.09 -6.67
CA ILE A 49 -2.52 -8.06 -7.00
C ILE A 49 -2.43 -9.13 -5.90
N SER A 50 -2.26 -8.75 -4.63
CA SER A 50 -2.08 -9.70 -3.53
C SER A 50 -3.31 -10.58 -3.32
N THR A 51 -4.50 -10.00 -3.35
CA THR A 51 -5.73 -10.73 -3.05
C THR A 51 -6.10 -11.68 -4.17
N GLN A 52 -5.96 -11.27 -5.44
CA GLN A 52 -6.28 -12.14 -6.57
C GLN A 52 -5.24 -13.25 -6.75
N THR A 53 -3.95 -12.96 -6.56
CA THR A 53 -2.91 -14.02 -6.60
C THR A 53 -3.05 -15.01 -5.45
N TYR A 54 -3.39 -14.55 -4.24
CA TYR A 54 -3.68 -15.45 -3.13
C TYR A 54 -4.91 -16.31 -3.41
N ASN A 55 -6.04 -15.70 -3.75
CA ASN A 55 -7.29 -16.43 -3.94
C ASN A 55 -7.22 -17.46 -5.08
N LEU A 56 -6.61 -17.08 -6.20
CA LEU A 56 -6.59 -17.92 -7.40
C LEU A 56 -5.43 -18.91 -7.42
N LEU A 57 -4.28 -18.60 -6.82
CA LEU A 57 -3.05 -19.39 -7.00
C LEU A 57 -2.55 -20.09 -5.73
N SER A 58 -3.03 -19.73 -4.53
CA SER A 58 -2.53 -20.32 -3.28
C SER A 58 -2.98 -21.77 -3.06
N GLY A 59 -4.03 -22.21 -3.76
CA GLY A 59 -4.67 -23.51 -3.55
C GLY A 59 -5.54 -23.57 -2.27
N THR A 60 -5.76 -22.44 -1.59
CA THR A 60 -6.60 -22.36 -0.39
C THR A 60 -8.10 -22.47 -0.72
N PHE A 61 -8.52 -21.92 -1.86
CA PHE A 61 -9.89 -21.95 -2.35
C PHE A 61 -9.97 -22.77 -3.63
N PRO A 62 -10.11 -24.10 -3.55
CA PRO A 62 -10.26 -24.94 -4.73
C PRO A 62 -11.53 -24.53 -5.50
N ASP A 63 -11.44 -24.49 -6.83
CA ASP A 63 -12.53 -24.19 -7.77
C ASP A 63 -13.17 -22.79 -7.63
N ILE A 64 -12.54 -21.85 -6.92
CA ILE A 64 -13.03 -20.47 -6.82
C ILE A 64 -13.09 -19.82 -8.21
N THR A 65 -14.21 -19.22 -8.54
CA THR A 65 -14.34 -18.44 -9.77
C THR A 65 -13.72 -17.04 -9.60
N ILE A 66 -13.33 -16.40 -10.72
CA ILE A 66 -12.84 -15.01 -10.70
C ILE A 66 -13.85 -14.07 -10.04
N LYS A 67 -15.15 -14.30 -10.28
CA LYS A 67 -16.22 -13.48 -9.71
C LYS A 67 -16.25 -13.58 -8.18
N GLU A 68 -16.22 -14.80 -7.64
CA GLU A 68 -16.20 -15.04 -6.19
C GLU A 68 -14.93 -14.50 -5.55
N SER A 69 -13.78 -14.64 -6.21
CA SER A 69 -12.51 -14.06 -5.76
C SER A 69 -12.55 -12.53 -5.68
N ILE A 70 -13.23 -11.87 -6.61
CA ILE A 70 -13.43 -10.42 -6.57
C ILE A 70 -14.39 -10.06 -5.43
N GLN A 71 -15.53 -10.74 -5.31
CA GLN A 71 -16.54 -10.47 -4.27
C GLN A 71 -15.96 -10.60 -2.86
N THR A 72 -15.27 -11.70 -2.59
CA THR A 72 -14.58 -11.93 -1.31
C THR A 72 -13.46 -10.91 -1.10
N GLY A 73 -12.74 -10.53 -2.16
CA GLY A 73 -11.74 -9.46 -2.08
C GLY A 73 -12.32 -8.11 -1.63
N TRP A 74 -13.51 -7.72 -2.08
CA TRP A 74 -14.10 -6.43 -1.69
C TRP A 74 -14.29 -6.27 -0.18
N GLU A 75 -14.45 -7.35 0.57
CA GLU A 75 -14.60 -7.31 2.04
C GLU A 75 -13.32 -6.80 2.73
N TYR A 76 -12.14 -7.12 2.17
CA TYR A 76 -10.85 -6.75 2.76
C TYR A 76 -10.30 -5.40 2.27
N LEU A 77 -10.90 -4.84 1.21
CA LEU A 77 -10.44 -3.59 0.60
C LEU A 77 -10.49 -2.41 1.60
N PRO A 78 -11.59 -2.14 2.33
CA PRO A 78 -11.65 -1.01 3.27
C PRO A 78 -10.58 -1.11 4.35
N GLN A 79 -10.38 -2.30 4.90
CA GLN A 79 -9.37 -2.55 5.94
C GLN A 79 -7.95 -2.30 5.42
N SER A 80 -7.65 -2.73 4.20
CA SER A 80 -6.34 -2.53 3.56
C SER A 80 -6.01 -1.04 3.37
N PHE A 81 -7.01 -0.24 3.00
CA PHE A 81 -6.87 1.21 2.95
C PHE A 81 -6.71 1.83 4.32
N ILE A 82 -7.51 1.43 5.31
CA ILE A 82 -7.41 1.96 6.68
C ILE A 82 -5.99 1.79 7.20
N TYR A 83 -5.43 0.57 7.13
CA TYR A 83 -4.07 0.34 7.61
C TYR A 83 -3.05 1.21 6.87
N THR A 84 -3.10 1.21 5.55
CA THR A 84 -2.10 1.96 4.76
C THR A 84 -2.20 3.46 5.04
N MET A 85 -3.41 4.02 5.09
CA MET A 85 -3.62 5.43 5.40
C MET A 85 -3.21 5.76 6.83
N SER A 86 -3.48 4.90 7.82
CA SER A 86 -3.03 5.09 9.20
C SER A 86 -1.52 5.21 9.29
N TYR A 87 -0.77 4.32 8.62
CA TYR A 87 0.69 4.39 8.61
C TYR A 87 1.21 5.66 7.92
N LEU A 88 0.61 6.04 6.79
CA LEU A 88 1.04 7.23 6.05
C LEU A 88 0.71 8.53 6.79
N LEU A 89 -0.43 8.59 7.47
CA LEU A 89 -0.82 9.73 8.33
C LEU A 89 0.12 9.84 9.53
N ALA A 90 0.46 8.72 10.18
CA ALA A 90 1.43 8.69 11.25
C ALA A 90 2.81 9.18 10.77
N TYR A 91 3.30 8.65 9.65
CA TYR A 91 4.54 9.08 9.02
C TYR A 91 4.53 10.59 8.72
N TRP A 92 3.48 11.08 8.08
CA TRP A 92 3.35 12.49 7.72
C TRP A 92 3.27 13.40 8.95
N GLY A 93 2.51 13.00 9.97
CA GLY A 93 2.39 13.72 11.23
C GLY A 93 3.73 13.84 11.96
N ILE A 94 4.44 12.73 12.11
CA ILE A 94 5.78 12.70 12.72
C ILE A 94 6.74 13.59 11.92
N HIS A 95 6.80 13.41 10.61
CA HIS A 95 7.67 14.18 9.73
C HIS A 95 7.40 15.70 9.80
N SER A 96 6.13 16.11 9.88
CA SER A 96 5.72 17.51 10.02
C SER A 96 6.20 18.13 11.34
N LEU A 97 6.07 17.38 12.45
CA LEU A 97 6.52 17.83 13.78
C LEU A 97 8.03 18.08 13.81
N PHE A 98 8.83 17.15 13.30
CA PHE A 98 10.28 17.31 13.24
C PHE A 98 10.70 18.48 12.35
N LYS A 99 10.08 18.64 11.17
CA LYS A 99 10.36 19.78 10.28
C LYS A 99 10.07 21.13 10.96
N SER A 100 8.96 21.23 11.70
CA SER A 100 8.60 22.43 12.46
C SER A 100 9.64 22.78 13.53
N GLN A 101 10.10 21.78 14.30
CA GLN A 101 11.10 21.96 15.35
C GLN A 101 12.45 22.47 14.81
N PHE A 102 12.93 21.94 13.66
CA PHE A 102 14.18 22.40 13.06
C PHE A 102 14.08 23.82 12.47
N VAL A 103 12.92 24.20 11.92
CA VAL A 103 12.70 25.59 11.43
C VAL A 103 12.64 26.57 12.59
N SER A 104 11.97 26.21 13.70
CA SER A 104 11.89 27.03 14.90
C SER A 104 13.28 27.24 15.54
N GLN A 105 14.11 26.20 15.64
CA GLN A 105 15.46 26.34 16.17
C GLN A 105 16.36 27.23 15.30
N LYS A 106 16.32 27.10 13.97
CA LYS A 106 17.06 28.00 13.07
C LYS A 106 16.63 29.47 13.19
N ALA A 107 15.34 29.72 13.43
CA ALA A 107 14.84 31.09 13.60
C ALA A 107 15.23 31.71 14.95
N THR A 108 15.57 30.90 15.95
CA THR A 108 15.95 31.37 17.30
C THR A 108 17.48 31.54 17.44
N SER A 109 18.27 30.99 16.50
CA SER A 109 19.74 31.08 16.49
C SER A 109 20.30 32.24 15.62
N LEU A 110 19.44 33.14 15.15
CA LEU A 110 19.77 34.37 14.41
C LEU A 110 19.43 35.58 15.28
#